data_AF-A0A0S7XIS0-F1
#
_entry.id   AF-A0A0S7XIS0-F1
#
_cell.length_a   1.000
_cell.length_b   1.000
_cell.length_c   1.000
_cell.angle_alpha   90.00
_cell.angle_beta   90.00
_cell.angle_gamma   90.00
#
_symmetry.space_group_name_H-M   'P 1'
#
loop_
_entity.id
_entity.type
_entity.pdbx_description
1 polymer ?
#
loop_
_entity_poly.entity_id
_entity_poly.type
_entity_poly.pdbx_seq_one_letter_code
_entity_poly.pdbx_strand_id
1 'polypeptide(L)'
;MKRLIAKELREHWPYIAGALVGSTGMILVVDPRFFWDRSVWGGWLAIPVLIFFVMGLSAYSREYSRETLSFALSRPVRWWWLYLAKMLAGLIACTLVAAISSGVHVAACRESYRPFLDAAGVGNGFARMAVSSGLAFVMGLALSCVVPGRLRDGHG
;
A
#
# COMPACT_ATOMS: atom_id res chain seq x y z
N MET A 1 -15.89 9.84 -10.78
CA MET A 1 -15.14 9.39 -9.58
C MET A 1 -15.11 7.87 -9.43
N LYS A 2 -16.24 7.16 -9.23
CA LYS A 2 -16.27 5.69 -9.02
C LYS A 2 -15.47 4.87 -10.06
N ARG A 3 -15.63 5.17 -11.36
CA ARG A 3 -14.90 4.49 -12.45
C ARG A 3 -13.38 4.73 -12.40
N LEU A 4 -12.95 5.91 -11.97
CA LEU A 4 -11.54 6.27 -11.86
C LEU A 4 -10.89 5.52 -10.68
N ILE A 5 -11.56 5.49 -9.53
CA ILE A 5 -11.10 4.71 -8.36
C ILE A 5 -11.01 3.21 -8.70
N ALA A 6 -11.99 2.66 -9.41
CA ALA A 6 -11.97 1.26 -9.84
C ALA A 6 -10.80 0.95 -10.81
N LYS A 7 -10.45 1.90 -11.69
CA LYS A 7 -9.28 1.80 -12.58
C LYS A 7 -7.99 1.80 -11.76
N GLU A 8 -7.79 2.79 -10.90
CA GLU A 8 -6.58 2.91 -10.06
C GLU A 8 -6.40 1.67 -9.16
N LEU A 9 -7.48 1.15 -8.56
CA LEU A 9 -7.43 -0.10 -7.78
C LEU A 9 -6.98 -1.30 -8.62
N ARG A 10 -7.40 -1.40 -9.88
CA ARG A 10 -6.94 -2.45 -10.81
C ARG A 10 -5.46 -2.30 -11.13
N GLU A 11 -4.98 -1.07 -11.32
CA GLU A 11 -3.56 -0.80 -11.58
C GLU A 11 -2.68 -1.04 -10.34
N HIS A 12 -3.25 -0.88 -9.14
CA HIS A 12 -2.60 -1.17 -7.88
C HIS A 12 -2.63 -2.66 -7.50
N TRP A 13 -3.40 -3.49 -8.21
CA TRP A 13 -3.56 -4.92 -7.90
C TRP A 13 -2.23 -5.69 -7.76
N PRO A 14 -1.20 -5.50 -8.60
CA PRO A 14 0.09 -6.18 -8.42
C PRO A 14 0.78 -5.82 -7.11
N TYR A 15 0.66 -4.57 -6.66
CA TYR A 15 1.22 -4.12 -5.38
C TYR A 15 0.42 -4.67 -4.20
N ILE A 16 -0.91 -4.71 -4.31
CA ILE A 16 -1.77 -5.34 -3.29
C ILE A 16 -1.41 -6.82 -3.15
N ALA A 17 -1.33 -7.55 -4.27
CA ALA A 17 -0.96 -8.96 -4.28
C ALA A 17 0.47 -9.17 -3.74
N GLY A 18 1.44 -8.36 -4.17
CA GLY A 18 2.80 -8.42 -3.66
C GLY A 18 2.90 -8.14 -2.16
N ALA A 19 2.12 -7.18 -1.65
CA ALA A 19 2.08 -6.85 -0.23
C ALA A 19 1.49 -7.99 0.61
N LEU A 20 0.42 -8.63 0.12
CA LEU A 20 -0.20 -9.79 0.76
C LEU A 20 0.71 -11.02 0.75
N VAL A 21 1.33 -11.33 -0.40
CA VAL A 21 2.25 -12.46 -0.54
C VAL A 21 3.49 -12.24 0.31
N GLY A 22 4.08 -11.04 0.26
CA GLY A 22 5.26 -10.71 1.04
C GLY A 22 4.99 -10.73 2.56
N SER A 23 3.86 -10.18 3.01
CA SER A 23 3.47 -10.21 4.43
C SER A 23 3.18 -11.64 4.90
N THR A 24 2.59 -12.48 4.05
CA THR A 24 2.33 -13.90 4.36
C THR A 24 3.61 -14.74 4.34
N GLY A 25 4.52 -14.49 3.39
CA GLY A 25 5.80 -15.20 3.27
C GLY A 25 6.72 -14.98 4.46
N MET A 26 6.71 -13.79 5.07
CA MET A 26 7.46 -13.51 6.30
C MET A 26 7.07 -14.41 7.47
N ILE A 27 5.82 -14.89 7.51
CA ILE A 27 5.34 -15.83 8.53
C ILE A 27 6.05 -17.19 8.40
N LEU A 28 6.44 -17.57 7.18
CA LEU A 28 7.06 -18.86 6.89
C LEU A 28 8.59 -18.85 7.03
N VAL A 29 9.22 -17.67 6.89
CA VAL A 29 10.69 -17.54 6.81
C VAL A 29 11.31 -17.03 8.11
N VAL A 30 10.61 -16.19 8.87
CA VAL A 30 11.15 -15.58 10.09
C VAL A 30 10.80 -16.44 11.30
N ASP A 31 11.82 -16.85 12.06
CA ASP A 31 11.63 -17.54 13.33
C ASP A 31 10.70 -16.71 14.24
N PRO A 32 9.58 -17.28 14.75
CA PRO A 32 8.65 -16.58 15.63
C PRO A 32 9.32 -15.94 16.86
N ARG A 33 10.50 -16.43 17.27
CA ARG A 33 11.30 -15.88 18.38
C ARG A 33 11.93 -14.52 18.07
N PHE A 34 12.10 -14.15 16.80
CA PHE A 34 12.66 -12.85 16.41
C PHE A 34 11.63 -11.70 16.52
N PHE A 35 10.35 -12.03 16.70
CA PHE A 35 9.26 -11.07 16.88
C PHE A 35 9.05 -10.61 18.33
N TRP A 36 9.89 -11.05 19.27
CA TRP A 36 9.58 -11.07 20.71
C TRP A 36 9.82 -9.82 21.55
N ASP A 37 10.15 -8.66 20.97
CA ASP A 37 10.49 -7.48 21.80
C ASP A 37 9.60 -6.26 21.51
N ARG A 38 8.32 -6.28 21.95
CA ARG A 38 7.30 -5.20 21.79
C ARG A 38 7.08 -4.67 20.35
N SER A 39 7.83 -5.17 19.38
CA SER A 39 7.87 -4.87 17.96
C SER A 39 7.33 -6.05 17.15
N VAL A 40 6.41 -6.85 17.73
CA VAL A 40 5.71 -7.99 17.10
C VAL A 40 5.16 -7.65 15.71
N TRP A 41 4.89 -6.37 15.48
CA TRP A 41 4.45 -5.86 14.19
C TRP A 41 5.61 -5.30 13.34
N GLY A 42 6.68 -4.78 13.94
CA GLY A 42 7.75 -4.00 13.29
C GLY A 42 8.43 -4.70 12.10
N GLY A 43 8.91 -5.93 12.27
CA GLY A 43 9.55 -6.69 11.18
C GLY A 43 8.58 -7.05 10.05
N TRP A 44 7.31 -7.23 10.41
CA TRP A 44 6.25 -7.60 9.48
C TRP A 44 5.63 -6.40 8.77
N LEU A 45 5.67 -5.22 9.39
CA LEU A 45 5.25 -3.93 8.84
C LEU A 45 6.17 -3.47 7.71
N ALA A 46 7.44 -3.85 7.73
CA ALA A 46 8.44 -3.37 6.78
C ALA A 46 8.09 -3.70 5.32
N ILE A 47 7.54 -4.89 5.05
CA ILE A 47 7.19 -5.31 3.69
C ILE A 47 6.02 -4.51 3.12
N PRO A 48 4.83 -4.47 3.76
CA PRO A 48 3.74 -3.62 3.29
C PRO A 48 4.18 -2.16 3.13
N VAL A 49 4.91 -1.62 4.11
CA VAL A 49 5.42 -0.24 4.08
C VAL A 49 6.29 0.01 2.84
N LEU A 50 7.26 -0.87 2.54
CA LEU A 50 8.12 -0.74 1.37
C LEU A 50 7.33 -0.84 0.06
N ILE A 51 6.40 -1.79 -0.04
CA ILE A 51 5.60 -2.00 -1.25
C ILE A 51 4.68 -0.81 -1.51
N PHE A 52 4.05 -0.26 -0.45
CA PHE A 52 3.21 0.91 -0.57
C PHE A 52 4.00 2.20 -0.85
N PHE A 53 5.23 2.31 -0.34
CA PHE A 53 6.16 3.36 -0.74
C PHE A 53 6.48 3.30 -2.24
N VAL A 54 6.82 2.11 -2.76
CA VAL A 54 7.08 1.90 -4.20
C VAL A 54 5.83 2.16 -5.04
N MET A 55 4.66 1.74 -4.55
CA MET A 55 3.38 2.03 -5.19
C MET A 55 3.17 3.55 -5.33
N GLY A 56 3.38 4.30 -4.25
CA GLY A 56 3.31 5.78 -4.24
C GLY A 56 4.32 6.42 -5.17
N LEU A 57 5.57 5.93 -5.19
CA LEU A 57 6.60 6.39 -6.13
C LEU A 57 6.21 6.18 -7.60
N SER A 58 5.54 5.07 -7.89
CA SER A 58 5.13 4.72 -9.25
C SER A 58 3.82 5.38 -9.71
N ALA A 59 3.14 6.10 -8.83
CA ALA A 59 1.82 6.68 -9.12
C ALA A 59 1.87 7.74 -10.24
N TYR A 60 2.97 8.51 -10.33
CA TYR A 60 3.18 9.50 -11.39
C TYR A 60 3.85 8.96 -12.65
N SER A 61 4.72 7.96 -12.55
CA SER A 61 5.32 7.38 -13.77
C SER A 61 4.28 6.73 -14.68
N ARG A 62 3.07 6.46 -14.15
CA ARG A 62 1.91 5.91 -14.87
C ARG A 62 0.92 6.97 -15.37
N GLU A 63 1.13 8.26 -15.10
CA GLU A 63 0.25 9.37 -15.55
C GLU A 63 0.07 9.39 -17.08
N TYR A 64 1.07 8.90 -17.82
CA TYR A 64 1.10 8.88 -19.29
C TYR A 64 0.45 7.65 -19.93
N SER A 65 -0.37 6.88 -19.19
CA SER A 65 -1.22 5.91 -19.88
C SER A 65 -2.17 6.66 -20.83
N ARG A 66 -2.27 6.21 -22.09
CA ARG A 66 -3.16 6.81 -23.11
C ARG A 66 -4.59 7.01 -22.61
N GLU A 67 -5.05 6.15 -21.70
CA GLU A 67 -6.38 6.22 -21.09
C GLU A 67 -6.54 7.35 -20.07
N THR A 68 -5.52 7.64 -19.25
CA THR A 68 -5.61 8.74 -18.27
C THR A 68 -5.56 10.08 -18.98
N LEU A 69 -4.72 10.18 -20.02
CA LEU A 69 -4.63 11.37 -20.87
C LEU A 69 -5.91 11.60 -21.67
N SER A 70 -6.48 10.55 -22.28
CA SER A 70 -7.74 10.66 -23.04
C SER A 70 -8.93 10.98 -22.12
N PHE A 71 -8.95 10.49 -20.89
CA PHE A 71 -9.97 10.84 -19.90
C PHE A 71 -9.83 12.29 -19.41
N ALA A 72 -8.60 12.75 -19.15
CA ALA A 72 -8.32 14.12 -18.73
C ALA A 72 -8.59 15.16 -19.83
N LEU A 73 -8.37 14.80 -21.10
CA LEU A 73 -8.62 15.68 -22.25
C LEU A 73 -10.09 15.67 -22.71
N SER A 74 -10.82 14.57 -22.50
CA SER A 74 -12.22 14.43 -22.94
C SER A 74 -13.24 15.08 -21.99
N ARG A 75 -12.83 15.52 -20.80
CA ARG A 75 -13.71 16.15 -19.80
C ARG A 75 -12.97 17.26 -19.06
N PRO A 76 -13.65 18.35 -18.66
CA PRO A 76 -13.07 19.39 -17.81
C PRO A 76 -12.91 18.89 -16.35
N VAL A 77 -12.18 17.80 -16.17
CA VAL A 77 -11.85 17.27 -14.84
C VAL A 77 -10.63 18.03 -14.36
N ARG A 78 -10.83 18.85 -13.32
CA ARG A 78 -9.72 19.56 -12.68
C ARG A 78 -8.69 18.54 -12.16
N TRP A 79 -7.40 18.78 -12.41
CA TRP A 79 -6.29 17.89 -12.06
C TRP A 79 -6.31 17.38 -10.61
N TRP A 80 -6.78 18.18 -9.66
CA TRP A 80 -6.93 17.78 -8.26
C TRP A 80 -7.88 16.59 -8.03
N TRP A 81 -8.87 16.36 -8.89
CA TRP A 81 -9.74 15.18 -8.80
C TRP A 81 -9.01 13.89 -9.17
N LEU A 82 -8.04 13.95 -10.08
CA LEU A 82 -7.20 12.80 -10.43
C LEU A 82 -6.31 12.43 -9.24
N TYR A 83 -5.67 13.42 -8.63
CA TYR A 83 -4.87 13.23 -7.41
C TYR A 83 -5.69 12.66 -6.27
N LEU A 84 -6.89 13.19 -6.05
CA LEU A 84 -7.78 12.70 -5.01
C LEU A 84 -8.17 11.24 -5.26
N ALA A 85 -8.41 10.84 -6.52
CA ALA A 85 -8.75 9.46 -6.85
C ALA A 85 -7.59 8.49 -6.60
N LYS A 86 -6.37 8.86 -6.99
CA LYS A 86 -5.14 8.09 -6.72
C LYS A 86 -4.90 7.95 -5.22
N MET A 87 -5.03 9.04 -4.49
CA MET A 87 -4.86 9.06 -3.04
C MET A 87 -5.89 8.16 -2.36
N LEU A 88 -7.17 8.25 -2.73
CA LEU A 88 -8.22 7.39 -2.18
C LEU A 88 -8.02 5.92 -2.52
N ALA A 89 -7.67 5.60 -3.77
CA ALA A 89 -7.42 4.21 -4.20
C ALA A 89 -6.23 3.60 -3.44
N GLY A 90 -5.13 4.35 -3.28
CA GLY A 90 -3.97 3.91 -2.52
C GLY A 90 -4.26 3.71 -1.03
N LEU A 91 -5.04 4.60 -0.40
CA LEU A 91 -5.45 4.45 1.00
C LEU A 91 -6.41 3.27 1.22
N ILE A 92 -7.31 3.01 0.27
CA ILE A 92 -8.16 1.79 0.28
C ILE A 92 -7.28 0.54 0.17
N ALA A 93 -6.28 0.54 -0.70
CA ALA A 93 -5.34 -0.58 -0.82
C ALA A 93 -4.55 -0.82 0.49
N CYS A 94 -4.05 0.25 1.11
CA CYS A 94 -3.33 0.18 2.40
C CYS A 94 -4.20 -0.43 3.50
N THR A 95 -5.44 0.04 3.63
CA THR A 95 -6.37 -0.45 4.67
C THR A 95 -6.79 -1.90 4.43
N LEU A 96 -7.05 -2.29 3.18
CA LEU A 96 -7.41 -3.65 2.83
C LEU A 96 -6.26 -4.64 3.12
N VAL A 97 -5.04 -4.31 2.69
CA VAL A 97 -3.86 -5.13 2.97
C VAL A 97 -3.61 -5.22 4.48
N ALA A 98 -3.79 -4.12 5.20
CA ALA A 98 -3.65 -4.12 6.65
C ALA A 98 -4.67 -5.06 7.32
N ALA A 99 -5.94 -5.04 6.88
CA ALA A 99 -6.98 -5.89 7.45
C ALA A 99 -6.71 -7.37 7.20
N ILE A 100 -6.44 -7.74 5.94
CA ILE A 100 -6.18 -9.13 5.55
C ILE A 100 -4.92 -9.64 6.23
N SER A 101 -3.82 -8.88 6.15
CA SER A 101 -2.57 -9.28 6.78
C SER A 101 -2.77 -9.49 8.28
N SER A 102 -3.49 -8.60 8.97
CA SER A 102 -3.73 -8.74 10.42
C SER A 102 -4.51 -10.02 10.74
N GLY A 103 -5.51 -10.35 9.94
CA GLY A 103 -6.25 -11.61 10.07
C GLY A 103 -5.37 -12.83 9.86
N VAL A 104 -4.49 -12.81 8.85
CA VAL A 104 -3.53 -13.90 8.58
C VAL A 104 -2.53 -14.06 9.74
N HIS A 105 -2.03 -12.94 10.29
CA HIS A 105 -1.13 -12.98 11.44
C HIS A 105 -1.79 -13.61 12.67
N VAL A 106 -3.03 -13.20 12.99
CA VAL A 106 -3.81 -13.80 14.09
C VAL A 106 -4.04 -15.29 13.86
N ALA A 107 -4.38 -15.69 12.63
CA ALA A 107 -4.64 -17.09 12.29
C ALA A 107 -3.38 -17.98 12.34
N ALA A 108 -2.22 -17.45 11.95
CA ALA A 108 -0.97 -18.18 11.90
C ALA A 108 -0.18 -18.18 13.23
N CYS A 109 -0.60 -17.38 14.21
CA CYS A 109 0.08 -17.30 15.50
C CYS A 109 -0.08 -18.58 16.33
N ARG A 110 1.03 -19.06 16.90
CA ARG A 110 1.05 -20.24 17.78
C ARG A 110 0.29 -19.99 19.10
N GLU A 111 -0.18 -21.06 19.74
CA GLU A 111 -0.99 -20.98 20.97
C GLU A 111 -0.34 -20.21 22.12
N SER A 112 1.00 -20.27 22.24
CA SER A 112 1.78 -19.52 23.24
C SER A 112 1.69 -17.99 23.11
N TYR A 113 1.18 -17.48 21.98
CA TYR A 113 1.08 -16.05 21.67
C TYR A 113 -0.35 -15.50 21.80
N ARG A 114 -1.35 -16.38 21.97
CA ARG A 114 -2.75 -16.00 22.18
C ARG A 114 -2.98 -14.98 23.31
N PRO A 115 -2.22 -14.98 24.43
CA PRO A 115 -2.38 -13.98 25.49
C PRO A 115 -2.07 -12.54 25.04
N PHE A 116 -1.28 -12.36 23.98
CA PHE A 116 -0.89 -11.06 23.42
C PHE A 116 -1.73 -10.64 22.21
N LEU A 117 -2.69 -11.50 21.80
CA LEU A 117 -3.63 -11.27 20.71
C LEU A 117 -5.03 -10.94 21.24
N ASP A 118 -5.09 -10.17 22.32
CA ASP A 118 -6.35 -9.59 22.76
C ASP A 118 -6.87 -8.58 21.73
N ALA A 119 -8.16 -8.25 21.78
CA ALA A 119 -8.79 -7.35 20.80
C ALA A 119 -8.07 -5.99 20.71
N ALA A 120 -7.51 -5.50 21.83
CA ALA A 120 -6.73 -4.27 21.89
C ALA A 120 -5.38 -4.40 21.16
N GLY A 121 -4.65 -5.50 21.36
CA GLY A 121 -3.39 -5.78 20.69
C GLY A 121 -3.54 -5.93 19.17
N VAL A 122 -4.57 -6.64 18.72
CA VAL A 122 -4.89 -6.78 17.29
C VAL A 122 -5.29 -5.43 16.69
N GLY A 123 -6.13 -4.66 17.38
CA GLY A 123 -6.53 -3.33 16.93
C GLY A 123 -5.34 -2.36 16.80
N ASN A 124 -4.43 -2.36 17.75
CA ASN A 124 -3.22 -1.54 17.71
C ASN A 124 -2.28 -1.95 16.57
N GLY A 125 -2.14 -3.26 16.33
CA GLY A 125 -1.36 -3.80 15.23
C GLY A 125 -1.90 -3.41 13.86
N PHE A 126 -3.20 -3.58 13.65
CA PHE A 126 -3.89 -3.12 12.45
C PHE A 126 -3.71 -1.61 12.24
N ALA A 127 -3.94 -0.81 13.29
CA ALA A 127 -3.83 0.65 13.21
C ALA A 127 -2.41 1.08 12.82
N ARG A 128 -1.39 0.51 13.46
CA ARG A 128 0.02 0.77 13.10
C ARG A 128 0.32 0.40 11.65
N MET A 129 -0.22 -0.70 11.15
CA MET A 129 -0.01 -1.11 9.76
C MET A 129 -0.70 -0.21 8.76
N ALA A 130 -1.97 0.13 9.00
CA ALA A 130 -2.74 1.03 8.15
C ALA A 130 -2.08 2.42 8.10
N VAL A 131 -1.70 2.97 9.27
CA VAL A 131 -1.07 4.29 9.36
C VAL A 131 0.32 4.30 8.73
N SER A 132 1.18 3.32 9.04
CA SER A 132 2.54 3.28 8.50
C SER A 132 2.54 3.07 6.97
N SER A 133 1.69 2.16 6.48
CA SER A 133 1.54 1.93 5.04
C SER A 133 0.95 3.14 4.31
N GLY A 134 -0.05 3.79 4.91
CA GLY A 134 -0.65 5.01 4.40
C GLY A 134 0.36 6.16 4.34
N LEU A 135 1.13 6.37 5.41
CA LEU A 135 2.21 7.37 5.44
C LEU A 135 3.29 7.08 4.40
N ALA A 136 3.70 5.81 4.25
CA ALA A 136 4.67 5.40 3.25
C ALA A 136 4.17 5.64 1.82
N PHE A 137 2.91 5.32 1.55
CA PHE A 137 2.27 5.62 0.27
C PHE A 137 2.23 7.13 -0.01
N VAL A 138 1.77 7.93 0.96
CA VAL A 138 1.69 9.39 0.82
C VAL A 138 3.09 9.99 0.61
N MET A 139 4.10 9.49 1.32
CA MET A 139 5.49 9.92 1.15
C MET A 139 6.04 9.54 -0.23
N GLY A 140 5.77 8.32 -0.71
CA GLY A 140 6.13 7.91 -2.06
C GLY A 140 5.42 8.73 -3.14
N LEU A 141 4.14 9.07 -2.92
CA LEU A 141 3.36 9.93 -3.80
C LEU A 141 3.91 11.36 -3.81
N ALA A 142 4.24 11.92 -2.66
CA ALA A 142 4.85 13.24 -2.57
C ALA A 142 6.22 13.28 -3.25
N LEU A 143 7.04 12.25 -3.06
CA LEU A 143 8.33 12.12 -3.73
C LEU A 143 8.20 11.97 -5.24
N SER A 144 7.18 11.27 -5.73
CA SER A 144 6.97 11.15 -7.18
C SER A 144 6.50 12.45 -7.83
N CYS A 145 5.97 13.41 -7.07
CA CYS A 145 5.79 14.79 -7.54
C CYS A 145 7.13 15.53 -7.72
N VAL A 146 8.16 15.18 -6.93
CA VAL A 146 9.45 15.90 -6.84
C VAL A 146 10.53 15.26 -7.71
N VAL A 147 10.45 13.94 -7.93
CA VAL A 147 11.31 13.22 -8.87
C VAL A 147 10.64 13.32 -10.25
N PRO A 148 11.06 14.24 -11.15
CA PRO A 148 10.53 14.27 -12.50
C PRO A 148 10.77 12.88 -13.09
N GLY A 149 9.68 12.18 -13.40
CA GLY A 149 9.76 10.97 -14.20
C GLY A 149 10.57 11.35 -15.43
N ARG A 150 11.66 10.62 -15.70
CA ARG A 150 12.47 10.83 -16.92
C ARG A 150 11.47 10.95 -18.07
N LEU A 151 11.27 12.18 -18.54
CA LEU A 151 10.83 12.46 -19.89
C LEU A 151 11.93 11.79 -20.70
N ARG A 152 11.69 10.54 -21.07
CA ARG A 152 12.53 9.86 -22.03
C ARG A 152 12.19 10.59 -23.31
N ASP A 153 12.99 11.60 -23.59
CA ASP A 153 13.02 12.36 -24.82
C ASP A 153 13.05 11.34 -25.97
N GLY A 154 11.86 11.08 -26.51
CA GLY A 154 11.60 10.18 -27.63
C GLY A 154 11.05 10.93 -28.83
N HIS A 155 11.30 12.25 -28.87
CA HIS A 155 11.16 13.07 -30.06
C HIS A 155 12.55 13.54 -30.46
N GLY A 156 13.25 12.66 -31.16
CA GLY A 156 14.42 12.92 -32.00
C GLY A 156 14.27 12.10 -33.27
#